data_AF-A0A838RWR7-F1
#
_entry.id   AF-A0A838RWR7-F1
#
_cell.length_a   1.000
_cell.length_b   1.000
_cell.length_c   1.000
_cell.angle_alpha   90.00
_cell.angle_beta   90.00
_cell.angle_gamma   90.00
#
_symmetry.space_group_name_H-M   'P 1'
#
loop_
_entity.id
_entity.type
_entity.pdbx_description
1 polymer ?
#
loop_
_entity_poly.entity_id
_entity_poly.type
_entity_poly.pdbx_seq_one_letter_code
_entity_poly.pdbx_strand_id
1 'polypeptide(L)' 'MAGEARSKINQLLKKWPSGVVAVLPWLEKQGAYQQLMHEYEKTSWVLRIGRGAYAREGDKVEWTGGLYALQEQL' A
#
# COMPACT_ATOMS: atom_id res chain seq x y z
N MET A 1 2.45 -12.94 16.99
CA MET A 1 2.63 -12.69 15.55
C MET A 1 1.97 -11.39 15.07
N ALA A 2 0.83 -10.95 15.63
CA ALA A 2 0.18 -9.68 15.23
C ALA A 2 1.00 -8.39 15.49
N GLY A 3 1.88 -8.37 16.49
CA GLY A 3 2.69 -7.18 16.81
C GLY A 3 3.74 -6.83 15.76
N GLU A 4 4.31 -7.82 15.07
CA GLU A 4 5.34 -7.60 14.05
C GLU A 4 4.74 -7.03 12.76
N ALA A 5 3.59 -7.57 12.32
CA ALA A 5 2.84 -7.05 11.17
C ALA A 5 2.43 -5.58 11.40
N ARG A 6 1.99 -5.24 12.62
CA ARG A 6 1.64 -3.86 12.98
C ARG A 6 2.84 -2.91 12.91
N SER A 7 4.03 -3.36 13.31
CA SER A 7 5.25 -2.57 13.20
C SER A 7 5.65 -2.33 11.74
N LYS A 8 5.59 -3.38 10.90
CA LYS A 8 5.92 -3.29 9.47
C LYS A 8 4.96 -2.37 8.71
N ILE A 9 3.65 -2.47 8.94
CA ILE A 9 2.71 -1.57 8.28
C ILE A 9 2.91 -0.12 8.72
N ASN A 10 3.19 0.14 9.99
CA ASN A 10 3.48 1.50 10.45
C ASN A 10 4.70 2.09 9.75
N GLN A 11 5.75 1.29 9.51
CA GLN A 11 6.92 1.74 8.75
C GLN A 11 6.59 1.98 7.28
N LEU A 12 5.77 1.12 6.67
CA LEU A 12 5.29 1.28 5.31
C LEU A 12 4.47 2.57 5.15
N LEU A 13 3.50 2.81 6.03
CA LEU A 13 2.61 3.97 6.00
C LEU A 13 3.36 5.30 6.17
N LYS A 14 4.49 5.30 6.88
CA LYS A 14 5.38 6.48 6.97
C LYS A 14 6.06 6.83 5.65
N LYS A 15 6.36 5.83 4.82
CA LYS A 15 7.01 6.02 3.52
C LYS A 15 6.01 6.20 2.38
N TRP A 16 4.80 5.69 2.55
CA TRP A 16 3.73 5.81 1.57
C TRP A 16 3.10 7.22 1.68
N PRO A 17 3.13 8.05 0.62
CA PRO A 17 2.46 9.36 0.59
C PRO A 17 0.92 9.25 0.46
N SER A 18 0.16 10.05 1.22
CA SER A 18 -1.31 9.98 1.28
C SER A 18 -1.95 10.39 -0.03
N GLY A 19 -3.11 9.80 -0.36
CA GLY A 19 -3.84 10.02 -1.60
C GLY A 19 -3.22 9.34 -2.82
N VAL A 20 -2.24 8.45 -2.63
CA VAL A 20 -1.46 7.83 -3.72
C VAL A 20 -1.70 6.32 -3.78
N VAL A 21 -1.79 5.79 -4.99
CA VAL A 21 -1.81 4.33 -5.22
C VAL A 21 -0.39 3.77 -5.05
N ALA A 22 -0.27 2.66 -4.34
CA ALA A 22 0.96 1.88 -4.35
C ALA A 22 0.79 0.60 -5.17
N VAL A 23 1.76 0.32 -6.04
CA VAL A 23 1.81 -0.94 -6.78
C VAL A 23 2.69 -1.97 -6.07
N LEU A 24 2.37 -3.25 -6.26
CA LEU A 24 3.02 -4.37 -5.60
C LEU A 24 4.56 -4.35 -5.71
N PRO A 25 5.19 -4.05 -6.87
CA PRO A 25 6.65 -3.97 -6.97
C PRO A 25 7.28 -2.92 -6.05
N TRP A 26 6.64 -1.77 -5.87
CA TRP A 26 7.12 -0.73 -4.95
C TRP A 26 6.91 -1.14 -3.49
N LEU A 27 5.75 -1.74 -3.18
CA LEU A 27 5.44 -2.27 -1.85
C LEU A 27 6.45 -3.35 -1.42
N GLU A 28 6.82 -4.24 -2.34
CA GLU A 28 7.84 -5.27 -2.13
C GLU A 28 9.22 -4.66 -1.83
N LYS A 29 9.61 -3.60 -2.56
CA LYS A 29 10.84 -2.84 -2.25
C LYS A 29 10.80 -2.19 -0.87
N GLN A 30 9.61 -1.86 -0.35
CA GLN A 30 9.42 -1.36 1.01
C GLN A 30 9.29 -2.48 2.07
N GLY A 31 9.48 -3.76 1.68
CA GLY A 31 9.42 -4.92 2.58
C GLY A 31 8.01 -5.45 2.81
N ALA A 32 7.05 -5.06 1.97
CA ALA A 32 5.64 -5.36 2.13
C ALA A 32 5.15 -6.25 0.96
N TYR A 33 5.43 -7.55 1.10
CA TYR A 33 5.15 -8.57 0.08
C TYR A 33 3.66 -8.90 -0.07
N GLN A 34 3.29 -9.58 -1.16
CA GLN A 34 1.91 -9.94 -1.49
C GLN A 34 1.15 -10.63 -0.34
N GLN A 35 1.81 -11.51 0.42
CA GLN A 35 1.20 -12.18 1.57
C GLN A 35 0.83 -11.19 2.69
N LEU A 36 1.72 -10.23 2.99
CA LEU A 36 1.45 -9.18 3.97
C LEU A 36 0.36 -8.22 3.48
N MET A 37 0.37 -7.86 2.19
CA MET A 37 -0.69 -7.05 1.59
C MET A 37 -2.06 -7.70 1.75
N HIS A 38 -2.15 -9.01 1.55
CA HIS A 38 -3.41 -9.73 1.72
C HIS A 38 -3.89 -9.76 3.19
N GLU A 39 -2.96 -9.81 4.15
CA GLU A 39 -3.30 -9.70 5.57
C GLU A 39 -3.74 -8.27 5.94
N TYR A 40 -3.09 -7.26 5.38
CA TYR A 40 -3.47 -5.85 5.55
C TYR A 40 -4.81 -5.51 4.90
N GLU A 41 -5.14 -6.14 3.78
CA GLU A 41 -6.45 -6.06 3.13
C GLU A 41 -7.55 -6.65 4.04
N LYS A 42 -7.30 -7.83 4.64
CA LYS A 42 -8.25 -8.46 5.59
C LYS A 42 -8.47 -7.67 6.86
N THR A 43 -7.47 -6.90 7.28
CA THR A 43 -7.50 -6.09 8.51
C THR A 43 -7.84 -4.62 8.24
N SER A 44 -8.29 -4.29 7.02
CA SER A 44 -8.71 -2.95 6.60
C SER A 44 -7.68 -1.85 6.85
N TRP A 45 -6.40 -2.16 6.65
CA TRP A 45 -5.36 -1.12 6.61
C TRP A 45 -5.14 -0.58 5.19
N VAL A 46 -5.37 -1.42 4.18
CA VAL A 46 -5.22 -1.09 2.77
C VAL A 46 -6.41 -1.62 1.98
N LEU A 47 -6.76 -0.89 0.93
CA LEU A 47 -7.81 -1.24 -0.01
C LEU A 47 -7.19 -1.65 -1.33
N ARG A 48 -7.63 -2.78 -1.88
CA ARG A 48 -7.22 -3.18 -3.22
C ARG A 48 -8.05 -2.44 -4.27
N ILE A 49 -7.39 -1.61 -5.08
CA ILE A 49 -8.03 -0.85 -6.17
C ILE A 49 -7.96 -1.60 -7.50
N GLY A 50 -6.97 -2.50 -7.65
CA GLY A 50 -6.77 -3.27 -8.87
C GLY A 50 -5.84 -4.47 -8.66
N ARG A 51 -5.48 -5.15 -9.75
CA ARG A 51 -4.50 -6.24 -9.67
C ARG A 51 -3.12 -5.66 -9.35
N GLY A 52 -2.62 -5.98 -8.15
CA GLY A 52 -1.33 -5.48 -7.69
C GLY A 52 -1.30 -3.99 -7.37
N ALA A 53 -2.46 -3.34 -7.21
CA ALA A 53 -2.57 -1.92 -6.91
C ALA A 53 -3.44 -1.70 -5.66
N TYR A 54 -2.91 -0.96 -4.70
CA TYR A 54 -3.50 -0.76 -3.38
C TYR A 54 -3.55 0.73 -3.03
N ALA A 55 -4.55 1.12 -2.23
CA ALA A 55 -4.69 2.39 -1.54
C ALA A 55 -4.61 2.15 -0.03
N ARG A 56 -4.40 3.21 0.75
CA ARG A 56 -4.66 3.15 2.19
C ARG A 56 -6.15 3.19 2.46
N GLU A 57 -6.58 2.48 3.50
CA GLU A 57 -7.96 2.56 3.98
C GLU A 57 -8.29 4.00 4.42
N GLY A 58 -9.46 4.51 4.01
CA GLY A 58 -9.91 5.87 4.32
C GLY A 58 -9.26 6.98 3.49
N ASP A 59 -8.28 6.64 2.63
CA ASP A 59 -7.59 7.60 1.77
C ASP A 59 -8.40 7.81 0.48
N LYS A 60 -8.62 9.06 0.09
CA LYS A 60 -9.27 9.38 -1.19
C LYS A 60 -8.19 9.50 -2.25
N VAL A 61 -8.03 8.44 -3.02
CA VAL A 61 -7.14 8.45 -4.19
C VAL A 61 -7.85 9.16 -5.34
N GLU A 62 -7.30 10.30 -5.75
CA GLU A 62 -7.68 10.96 -7.00
C GLU A 62 -6.82 10.47 -8.17
N TRP A 63 -7.21 10.84 -9.40
CA TRP A 63 -6.48 10.45 -10.62
C TRP A 63 -5.01 10.85 -10.59
N THR A 64 -4.66 11.94 -9.89
CA THR A 64 -3.28 12.40 -9.67
C THR A 64 -2.46 11.39 -8.86
N GLY A 65 -3.06 10.74 -7.87
CA GLY A 65 -2.43 9.67 -7.10
C GLY A 65 -2.22 8.39 -7.90
N GLY A 66 -3.08 8.15 -8.89
CA GLY A 66 -2.88 7.09 -9.89
C GLY A 66 -1.73 7.43 -10.84
N LEU A 67 -1.67 8.67 -11.34
CA LEU A 67 -0.60 9.14 -12.22
C LEU A 67 0.78 9.07 -11.54
N TYR A 68 0.87 9.49 -10.27
CA TYR A 68 2.10 9.39 -9.50
C TYR A 68 2.63 7.95 -9.43
N ALA A 69 1.73 6.98 -9.22
CA ALA A 69 2.11 5.56 -9.19
C ALA A 69 2.71 5.10 -10.52
N LEU A 70 2.18 5.58 -11.64
CA LEU A 70 2.73 5.28 -12.96
C LEU A 70 4.11 5.90 -13.18
N GLN A 71 4.35 7.10 -12.65
CA GLN A 71 5.60 7.84 -12.88
C GLN A 71 6.76 7.32 -12.01
N GLU A 72 6.48 6.95 -10.76
CA GLU A 72 7.52 6.69 -9.75
C GLU A 72 7.66 5.21 -9.38
N GLN A 73 6.68 4.37 -9.72
CA GLN A 73 6.61 2.99 -9.19
C GLN A 73 6.59 1.90 -10.27
N LEU A 74 6.38 2.26 -11.54
CA LEU A 74 6.47 1.40 -12.71
C LEU A 74 7.73 1.71 -13.51
#